data_AF-A0A7G6WRL3-F1
#
_entry.id   AF-A0A7G6WRL3-F1
#
_cell.length_a   1.000
_cell.length_b   1.000
_cell.length_c   1.000
_cell.angle_alpha   90.00
_cell.angle_beta   90.00
_cell.angle_gamma   90.00
#
_symmetry.space_group_name_H-M   'P 1'
#
loop_
_entity.id
_entity.type
_entity.pdbx_description
1 polymer ?
#
loop_
_entity_poly.entity_id
_entity_poly.type
_entity_poly.pdbx_seq_one_letter_code
_entity_poly.pdbx_strand_id
1 'polypeptide(L)'
;MSVLENDCKPLLLRMWNEPTTLNPQERELLAVWATKTAISVDAYGSPSIPRGFAYDLRVGRRPSPGVWVWATAFVGPTRYAAAWGSDVRLAALEELPGPHGLTITFTAGPALFQVMFVYERGEFEVDIRADDAALLMALWPTAAETYQWPPGGFDDEAAGRLVVRFSGSDPDQPLSDSADRVT
;
A
#
# COMPACT_ATOMS: atom_id res chain seq x y z
N MET A 1 -1.35 -15.31 -16.53
CA MET A 1 -2.07 -14.81 -15.32
C MET A 1 -1.82 -15.83 -14.20
N SER A 2 -1.27 -15.40 -13.07
CA SER A 2 -1.01 -16.30 -11.93
C SER A 2 -2.33 -16.69 -11.23
N VAL A 3 -2.38 -17.84 -10.55
CA VAL A 3 -3.55 -18.28 -9.75
C VAL A 3 -4.07 -17.15 -8.85
N LEU A 4 -3.16 -16.47 -8.15
CA LEU A 4 -3.45 -15.29 -7.32
C LEU A 4 -4.19 -14.15 -8.05
N GLU A 5 -3.83 -13.87 -9.31
CA GLU A 5 -4.51 -12.83 -10.09
C GLU A 5 -5.93 -13.24 -10.46
N ASN A 6 -6.14 -14.52 -10.77
CA ASN A 6 -7.46 -15.06 -11.06
C ASN A 6 -8.36 -15.06 -9.82
N ASP A 7 -7.80 -15.39 -8.65
CA ASP A 7 -8.53 -15.44 -7.38
C ASP A 7 -8.88 -14.03 -6.89
N CYS A 8 -7.99 -13.05 -7.10
CA CYS A 8 -8.21 -11.67 -6.67
C CYS A 8 -9.12 -10.87 -7.62
N LYS A 9 -9.15 -11.23 -8.92
CA LYS A 9 -9.96 -10.55 -9.94
C LYS A 9 -11.45 -10.39 -9.57
N PRO A 10 -12.19 -11.43 -9.14
CA PRO A 10 -13.60 -11.26 -8.76
C PRO A 10 -13.78 -10.30 -7.57
N LEU A 11 -12.83 -10.28 -6.62
CA LEU A 11 -12.87 -9.36 -5.49
C LEU A 11 -12.68 -7.90 -5.94
N LEU A 12 -11.66 -7.65 -6.77
CA LEU A 12 -11.41 -6.32 -7.32
C LEU A 12 -12.59 -5.82 -8.16
N LEU A 13 -13.23 -6.71 -8.94
CA LEU A 13 -14.44 -6.37 -9.70
C LEU A 13 -15.63 -6.08 -8.78
N ARG A 14 -15.78 -6.81 -7.66
CA ARG A 14 -16.82 -6.52 -6.67
C ARG A 14 -16.62 -5.15 -6.03
N MET A 15 -15.39 -4.88 -5.59
CA MET A 15 -14.98 -3.58 -5.03
C MET A 15 -15.16 -2.41 -6.01
N TRP A 16 -15.08 -2.69 -7.32
CA TRP A 16 -15.29 -1.68 -8.36
C TRP A 16 -16.75 -1.25 -8.47
N ASN A 17 -17.68 -2.21 -8.39
CA ASN A 17 -19.06 -1.98 -8.81
C ASN A 17 -19.96 -1.47 -7.70
N GLU A 18 -19.79 -1.96 -6.48
CA GLU A 18 -20.72 -1.67 -5.38
C GLU A 18 -20.05 -1.72 -4.00
N PRO A 19 -20.62 -1.01 -3.01
CA PRO A 19 -20.23 -1.20 -1.63
C PRO A 19 -20.34 -2.67 -1.22
N THR A 20 -19.31 -3.22 -0.61
CA THR A 20 -19.24 -4.65 -0.29
C THR A 20 -18.55 -4.88 1.06
N THR A 21 -18.82 -6.02 1.69
CA THR A 21 -18.11 -6.40 2.91
C THR A 21 -16.95 -7.32 2.53
N LEU A 22 -15.77 -7.03 3.06
CA LEU A 22 -14.59 -7.86 2.92
C LEU A 22 -14.36 -8.65 4.20
N ASN A 23 -14.36 -9.98 4.09
CA ASN A 23 -14.01 -10.84 5.21
C ASN A 23 -12.47 -10.91 5.39
N PRO A 24 -11.97 -11.48 6.51
CA PRO A 24 -10.53 -11.58 6.75
C PRO A 24 -9.75 -12.31 5.64
N GLN A 25 -10.29 -13.40 5.08
CA GLN A 25 -9.61 -14.16 4.02
C GLN A 25 -9.51 -13.38 2.71
N GLU A 26 -10.57 -12.64 2.35
CA GLU A 26 -10.58 -11.77 1.18
C GLU A 26 -9.58 -10.61 1.33
N ARG A 27 -9.46 -10.04 2.54
CA ARG A 27 -8.46 -9.00 2.83
C ARG A 27 -7.05 -9.54 2.79
N GLU A 28 -6.81 -10.74 3.31
CA GLU A 28 -5.51 -11.41 3.20
C GLU A 28 -5.15 -11.68 1.73
N LEU A 29 -6.11 -12.18 0.93
CA LEU A 29 -5.90 -12.41 -0.51
C LEU A 29 -5.56 -11.11 -1.25
N LEU A 30 -6.30 -10.02 -0.97
CA LEU A 30 -6.01 -8.69 -1.51
C LEU A 30 -4.64 -8.18 -1.06
N ALA A 31 -4.25 -8.40 0.19
CA ALA A 31 -2.94 -8.00 0.69
C ALA A 31 -1.81 -8.74 -0.03
N VAL A 32 -1.92 -10.06 -0.21
CA VAL A 32 -0.96 -10.87 -0.96
C VAL A 32 -0.83 -10.38 -2.40
N TRP A 33 -1.97 -10.14 -3.05
CA TRP A 33 -2.00 -9.60 -4.40
C TRP A 33 -1.36 -8.21 -4.47
N ALA A 34 -1.70 -7.30 -3.56
CA ALA A 34 -1.16 -5.94 -3.52
C ALA A 34 0.36 -5.93 -3.26
N THR A 35 0.84 -6.75 -2.31
CA THR A 35 2.28 -6.88 -2.04
C THR A 35 3.04 -7.42 -3.25
N LYS A 36 2.50 -8.44 -3.94
CA LYS A 36 3.09 -8.94 -5.19
C LYS A 36 3.15 -7.83 -6.24
N THR A 37 2.06 -7.08 -6.41
CA THR A 37 1.96 -5.98 -7.38
C THR A 37 2.98 -4.89 -7.07
N ALA A 38 3.11 -4.48 -5.81
CA ALA A 38 4.10 -3.50 -5.37
C ALA A 38 5.55 -3.94 -5.65
N ILE A 39 5.89 -5.21 -5.34
CA ILE A 39 7.20 -5.78 -5.68
C ILE A 39 7.44 -5.79 -7.19
N SER A 40 6.41 -6.10 -7.97
CA SER A 40 6.51 -6.13 -9.43
C SER A 40 6.73 -4.73 -9.99
N VAL A 41 6.03 -3.72 -9.45
CA VAL A 41 6.20 -2.31 -9.81
C VAL A 41 7.62 -1.82 -9.51
N ASP A 42 8.13 -2.08 -8.31
CA ASP A 42 9.52 -1.74 -7.92
C ASP A 42 10.55 -2.42 -8.83
N ALA A 43 10.30 -3.67 -9.21
CA ALA A 43 11.18 -4.45 -10.08
C ALA A 43 11.26 -3.93 -11.53
N TYR A 44 10.27 -3.16 -12.00
CA TYR A 44 10.31 -2.56 -13.35
C TYR A 44 11.25 -1.35 -13.44
N GLY A 45 11.58 -0.71 -12.31
CA GLY A 45 12.48 0.44 -12.25
C GLY A 45 13.86 0.10 -11.71
N SER A 46 14.31 0.87 -10.72
CA SER A 46 15.50 0.58 -9.92
C SER A 46 15.07 -0.12 -8.63
N PRO A 47 15.20 -1.45 -8.54
CA PRO A 47 14.59 -2.20 -7.45
C PRO A 47 15.19 -1.79 -6.12
N SER A 48 14.34 -1.30 -5.22
CA SER A 48 14.73 -0.83 -3.89
C SER A 48 14.26 -1.80 -2.81
N ILE A 49 13.24 -2.62 -3.09
CA ILE A 49 12.73 -3.61 -2.14
C ILE A 49 13.72 -4.79 -2.05
N PRO A 50 14.20 -5.14 -0.85
CA PRO A 50 15.05 -6.30 -0.65
C PRO A 50 14.40 -7.60 -1.14
N ARG A 51 15.16 -8.43 -1.86
CA ARG A 51 14.68 -9.69 -2.44
C ARG A 51 14.08 -10.66 -1.42
N GLY A 52 14.42 -10.51 -0.13
CA GLY A 52 13.85 -11.28 0.98
C GLY A 52 12.31 -11.20 1.01
N PHE A 53 11.72 -10.03 0.77
CA PHE A 53 10.26 -9.88 0.76
C PHE A 53 9.59 -10.71 -0.35
N ALA A 54 10.18 -10.73 -1.55
CA ALA A 54 9.66 -11.55 -2.65
C ALA A 54 9.81 -13.05 -2.37
N TYR A 55 10.91 -13.45 -1.73
CA TYR A 55 11.13 -14.83 -1.30
C TYR A 55 10.10 -15.26 -0.24
N ASP A 56 9.92 -14.45 0.81
CA ASP A 56 8.99 -14.71 1.89
C ASP A 56 7.55 -14.79 1.39
N LEU A 57 7.13 -13.86 0.52
CA LEU A 57 5.81 -13.87 -0.10
C LEU A 57 5.59 -15.15 -0.93
N ARG A 58 6.61 -15.60 -1.66
CA ARG A 58 6.54 -16.83 -2.46
C ARG A 58 6.40 -18.07 -1.58
N VAL A 59 7.16 -18.15 -0.49
CA VAL A 59 7.18 -19.33 0.40
C VAL A 59 5.97 -19.34 1.33
N GLY A 60 5.73 -18.24 2.03
CA GLY A 60 4.68 -18.13 3.04
C GLY A 60 3.29 -17.84 2.50
N ARG A 61 3.17 -17.41 1.23
CA ARG A 61 1.90 -17.01 0.59
C ARG A 61 1.13 -15.94 1.36
N ARG A 62 1.86 -15.10 2.10
CA ARG A 62 1.37 -13.99 2.91
C ARG A 62 2.43 -12.88 2.95
N PRO A 63 2.07 -11.60 3.17
CA PRO A 63 3.06 -10.55 3.36
C PRO A 63 3.95 -10.84 4.59
N SER A 64 5.22 -10.43 4.55
CA SER A 64 6.15 -10.62 5.68
C SER A 64 5.75 -9.75 6.89
N PRO A 65 6.23 -10.05 8.11
CA PRO A 65 5.97 -9.23 9.30
C PRO A 65 6.37 -7.75 9.18
N GLY A 66 7.35 -7.42 8.33
CA GLY A 66 7.74 -6.04 8.01
C GLY A 66 6.96 -5.42 6.85
N VAL A 67 5.78 -5.94 6.52
CA VAL A 67 4.91 -5.40 5.47
C VAL A 67 3.60 -4.93 6.07
N TRP A 68 3.12 -3.79 5.60
CA TRP A 68 1.77 -3.29 5.87
C TRP A 68 1.07 -2.98 4.56
N VAL A 69 -0.22 -3.27 4.49
CA VAL A 69 -1.03 -3.03 3.31
C VAL A 69 -2.32 -2.34 3.71
N TRP A 70 -2.58 -1.21 3.07
CA TRP A 70 -3.82 -0.47 3.19
C TRP A 70 -4.50 -0.29 1.84
N ALA A 71 -5.81 -0.12 1.88
CA ALA A 71 -6.61 0.25 0.72
C ALA A 71 -7.67 1.29 1.06
N THR A 72 -8.02 2.13 0.09
CA THR A 72 -9.15 3.08 0.16
C THR A 72 -9.75 3.30 -1.23
N ALA A 73 -10.95 3.86 -1.33
CA ALA A 73 -11.43 4.29 -2.63
C ALA A 73 -10.69 5.53 -3.11
N PHE A 74 -10.55 5.65 -4.41
CA PHE A 74 -10.04 6.82 -5.08
C PHE A 74 -11.19 7.53 -5.80
N VAL A 75 -11.44 8.78 -5.44
CA VAL A 75 -12.57 9.59 -5.93
C VAL A 75 -12.13 10.81 -6.75
N GLY A 76 -10.84 10.95 -7.03
CA GLY A 76 -10.30 12.05 -7.82
C GLY A 76 -10.59 11.93 -9.33
N PRO A 77 -10.64 13.05 -10.07
CA PRO A 77 -10.74 13.07 -11.53
C PRO A 77 -9.53 12.46 -12.24
N THR A 78 -8.35 12.44 -11.59
CA THR A 78 -7.14 11.90 -12.20
C THR A 78 -7.21 10.38 -12.26
N ARG A 79 -7.43 9.82 -13.45
CA ARG A 79 -7.33 8.38 -13.65
C ARG A 79 -5.86 7.97 -13.51
N TYR A 80 -5.41 7.75 -12.30
CA TYR A 80 -4.11 7.18 -12.05
C TYR A 80 -4.09 5.76 -12.61
N ALA A 81 -3.25 5.54 -13.60
CA ALA A 81 -2.58 4.26 -13.81
C ALA A 81 -1.12 4.53 -13.44
N ALA A 82 -0.91 4.95 -12.20
CA ALA A 82 0.35 5.43 -11.71
C ALA A 82 0.67 4.72 -10.41
N ALA A 83 1.96 4.42 -10.25
CA ALA A 83 2.52 3.93 -9.01
C ALA A 83 3.62 4.89 -8.58
N TRP A 84 3.71 5.12 -7.27
CA TRP A 84 4.69 6.03 -6.68
C TRP A 84 5.42 5.31 -5.57
N GLY A 85 6.74 5.47 -5.56
CA GLY A 85 7.60 5.05 -4.47
C GLY A 85 7.92 6.24 -3.56
N SER A 86 7.92 6.02 -2.24
CA SER A 86 8.45 6.99 -1.29
C SER A 86 9.25 6.28 -0.20
N ASP A 87 10.36 6.89 0.22
CA ASP A 87 11.13 6.39 1.34
C ASP A 87 10.28 6.38 2.62
N VAL A 88 10.56 5.42 3.51
CA VAL A 88 9.95 5.37 4.84
C VAL A 88 10.97 5.79 5.89
N ARG A 89 10.57 6.72 6.76
CA ARG A 89 11.31 7.19 7.93
C ARG A 89 10.42 7.05 9.15
N LEU A 90 10.62 5.97 9.90
CA LEU A 90 9.92 5.72 11.16
C LEU A 90 10.57 6.49 12.31
N ALA A 91 9.75 7.18 13.11
CA ALA A 91 10.20 7.90 14.31
C ALA A 91 10.90 6.99 15.32
N ALA A 92 10.41 5.75 15.48
CA ALA A 92 11.01 4.74 16.37
C ALA A 92 12.44 4.33 15.98
N LEU A 93 12.93 4.76 14.81
CA LEU A 93 14.23 4.40 14.25
C LEU A 93 15.05 5.65 13.90
N GLU A 94 14.70 6.84 14.41
CA GLU A 94 15.32 8.12 14.02
C GLU A 94 16.85 8.17 14.18
N GLU A 95 17.41 7.35 15.06
CA GLU A 95 18.86 7.25 15.28
C GLU A 95 19.59 6.47 14.16
N LEU A 96 18.86 5.70 13.34
CA LEU A 96 19.43 4.95 12.24
C LEU A 96 19.59 5.84 11.00
N PRO A 97 20.74 5.78 10.31
CA PRO A 97 20.95 6.55 9.09
C PRO A 97 20.14 5.97 7.92
N GLY A 98 19.64 6.86 7.05
CA GLY A 98 18.99 6.49 5.79
C GLY A 98 17.47 6.26 5.91
N PRO A 99 16.83 5.71 4.85
CA PRO A 99 15.44 5.27 4.90
C PRO A 99 15.34 3.90 5.57
N HIS A 100 14.29 3.71 6.38
CA HIS A 100 13.99 2.48 7.10
C HIS A 100 13.11 1.52 6.27
N GLY A 101 12.73 1.93 5.06
CA GLY A 101 11.78 1.20 4.23
C GLY A 101 11.37 1.96 2.98
N LEU A 102 10.33 1.43 2.32
CA LEU A 102 9.73 2.00 1.12
C LEU A 102 8.22 1.81 1.15
N THR A 103 7.47 2.83 0.73
CA THR A 103 6.08 2.69 0.34
C THR A 103 5.95 2.64 -1.16
N ILE A 104 5.07 1.76 -1.64
CA ILE A 104 4.58 1.77 -3.02
C ILE A 104 3.09 2.03 -2.95
N THR A 105 2.67 3.15 -3.52
CA THR A 105 1.26 3.53 -3.65
C THR A 105 0.84 3.36 -5.09
N PHE A 106 -0.27 2.69 -5.36
CA PHE A 106 -0.74 2.46 -6.73
C PHE A 106 -2.26 2.31 -6.76
N THR A 107 -2.84 2.46 -7.94
CA THR A 107 -4.27 2.31 -8.18
C THR A 107 -4.60 1.05 -8.98
N ALA A 108 -5.75 0.46 -8.68
CA ALA A 108 -6.35 -0.60 -9.49
C ALA A 108 -7.84 -0.33 -9.60
N GLY A 109 -8.23 0.35 -10.68
CA GLY A 109 -9.59 0.85 -10.82
C GLY A 109 -9.88 1.97 -9.81
N PRO A 110 -11.01 1.91 -9.07
CA PRO A 110 -11.35 2.90 -8.06
C PRO A 110 -10.68 2.61 -6.70
N ALA A 111 -9.82 1.60 -6.60
CA ALA A 111 -9.10 1.30 -5.37
C ALA A 111 -7.67 1.86 -5.41
N LEU A 112 -7.29 2.62 -4.38
CA LEU A 112 -5.93 3.04 -4.09
C LEU A 112 -5.35 2.11 -3.04
N PHE A 113 -4.20 1.51 -3.34
CA PHE A 113 -3.44 0.64 -2.45
C PHE A 113 -2.16 1.34 -2.03
N GLN A 114 -1.80 1.20 -0.76
CA GLN A 114 -0.45 1.52 -0.30
C GLN A 114 0.14 0.30 0.39
N VAL A 115 1.32 -0.10 -0.07
CA VAL A 115 2.12 -1.18 0.51
C VAL A 115 3.38 -0.58 1.09
N MET A 116 3.62 -0.79 2.38
CA MET A 116 4.84 -0.38 3.05
C MET A 116 5.71 -1.58 3.36
N PHE A 117 7.01 -1.46 3.10
CA PHE A 117 8.05 -2.42 3.44
C PHE A 117 8.99 -1.75 4.44
N VAL A 118 9.18 -2.33 5.62
CA VAL A 118 10.15 -1.86 6.62
C VAL A 118 11.32 -2.84 6.62
N TYR A 119 12.52 -2.32 6.37
CA TYR A 119 13.74 -3.12 6.17
C TYR A 119 14.34 -3.60 7.49
N GLU A 120 14.06 -2.87 8.57
CA GLU A 120 14.52 -3.23 9.89
C GLU A 120 13.71 -4.39 10.49
N ARG A 121 14.38 -5.17 11.33
CA ARG A 121 13.73 -6.26 12.08
C ARG A 121 13.23 -5.73 13.42
N GLY A 122 11.99 -6.05 13.75
CA GLY A 122 11.39 -5.68 15.02
C GLY A 122 9.87 -5.69 14.94
N GLU A 123 9.24 -5.52 16.09
CA GLU A 123 7.83 -5.18 16.16
C GLU A 123 7.74 -3.66 16.12
N PHE A 124 7.16 -3.12 15.04
CA PHE A 124 6.94 -1.70 14.87
C PHE A 124 5.44 -1.44 14.88
N GLU A 125 5.01 -0.51 15.72
CA GLU A 125 3.71 0.09 15.58
C GLU A 125 3.80 1.18 14.51
N VAL A 126 2.92 1.09 13.52
CA VAL A 126 2.79 2.10 12.48
C VAL A 126 1.65 2.99 12.87
N ASP A 127 1.97 4.17 13.38
CA ASP A 127 0.96 5.17 13.70
C ASP A 127 0.40 5.78 12.41
N ILE A 128 -0.93 5.74 12.29
CA ILE A 128 -1.65 6.31 11.16
C ILE A 128 -2.41 7.51 11.71
N ARG A 129 -2.21 8.68 11.10
CA ARG A 129 -2.93 9.90 11.48
C ARG A 129 -4.43 9.61 11.58
N ALA A 130 -5.07 10.10 12.63
CA ALA A 130 -6.46 9.79 12.93
C ALA A 130 -7.42 10.08 11.76
N ASP A 131 -7.16 11.18 11.03
CA ASP A 131 -7.97 11.58 9.86
C ASP A 131 -7.86 10.58 8.69
N ASP A 132 -6.67 9.99 8.49
CA ASP A 132 -6.45 8.97 7.47
C ASP A 132 -6.99 7.60 7.93
N ALA A 133 -6.91 7.30 9.23
CA ALA A 133 -7.30 6.02 9.80
C ALA A 133 -8.79 5.70 9.56
N ALA A 134 -9.66 6.72 9.55
CA ALA A 134 -11.08 6.54 9.27
C ALA A 134 -11.35 6.20 7.78
N LEU A 135 -10.45 6.57 6.88
CA LEU A 135 -10.60 6.45 5.44
C LEU A 135 -9.76 5.32 4.84
N LEU A 136 -8.92 4.66 5.64
CA LEU A 136 -8.06 3.56 5.23
C LEU A 136 -8.54 2.25 5.83
N MET A 137 -8.62 1.24 4.97
CA MET A 137 -8.81 -0.14 5.39
C MET A 137 -7.47 -0.82 5.49
N ALA A 138 -7.12 -1.30 6.69
CA ALA A 138 -6.00 -2.21 6.86
C ALA A 138 -6.35 -3.59 6.26
N LEU A 139 -5.60 -3.99 5.23
CA LEU A 139 -5.66 -5.33 4.64
C LEU A 139 -4.66 -6.26 5.31
N TRP A 140 -3.49 -5.72 5.67
CA TRP A 140 -2.45 -6.45 6.38
C TRP A 140 -1.65 -5.54 7.34
N PRO A 141 -1.34 -5.97 8.57
CA PRO A 141 -1.79 -7.21 9.23
C PRO A 141 -3.32 -7.30 9.33
N THR A 142 -3.88 -8.49 9.09
CA THR A 142 -5.33 -8.67 9.02
C THR A 142 -5.94 -8.78 10.42
N ALA A 143 -6.72 -7.78 10.83
CA ALA A 143 -7.55 -7.88 12.04
C ALA A 143 -8.69 -8.91 11.87
N ALA A 144 -9.27 -9.44 12.93
CA ALA A 144 -10.35 -10.45 12.83
C ALA A 144 -11.69 -9.92 12.29
N GLU A 145 -11.85 -8.60 12.19
CA GLU A 145 -13.12 -7.93 11.91
C GLU A 145 -13.47 -7.93 10.41
N THR A 146 -14.76 -7.90 10.06
CA THR A 146 -15.19 -7.64 8.69
C THR A 146 -15.21 -6.14 8.42
N TYR A 147 -14.79 -5.72 7.23
CA TYR A 147 -14.78 -4.31 6.87
C TYR A 147 -15.75 -4.00 5.74
N GLN A 148 -16.39 -2.84 5.82
CA GLN A 148 -17.19 -2.30 4.73
C GLN A 148 -16.27 -1.54 3.75
N TRP A 149 -16.36 -1.93 2.48
CA TRP A 149 -15.72 -1.26 1.36
C TRP A 149 -16.75 -0.39 0.61
N PRO A 150 -16.36 0.81 0.17
CA PRO A 150 -15.14 1.50 0.56
C PRO A 150 -15.26 2.07 2.00
N PRO A 151 -14.15 2.19 2.73
CA PRO A 151 -14.14 2.80 4.07
C PRO A 151 -14.42 4.32 4.03
N GLY A 152 -14.26 4.91 2.84
CA GLY A 152 -14.28 6.33 2.53
C GLY A 152 -13.60 6.52 1.17
N GLY A 153 -13.19 7.73 0.82
CA GLY A 153 -12.45 7.94 -0.43
C GLY A 153 -11.45 9.07 -0.35
N PHE A 154 -10.33 8.92 -1.06
CA PHE A 154 -9.31 9.92 -1.26
C PHE A 154 -9.45 10.58 -2.63
N ASP A 155 -9.48 11.91 -2.64
CA ASP A 155 -9.29 12.70 -3.85
C ASP A 155 -7.79 12.79 -4.20
N ASP A 156 -7.45 13.59 -5.21
CA ASP A 156 -6.07 13.76 -5.66
C ASP A 156 -5.15 14.30 -4.54
N GLU A 157 -5.66 15.24 -3.73
CA GLU A 157 -4.89 15.87 -2.66
C GLU A 157 -4.61 14.89 -1.52
N ALA A 158 -5.64 14.18 -1.07
CA ALA A 158 -5.51 13.13 -0.06
C ALA A 158 -4.62 11.96 -0.54
N ALA A 159 -4.73 11.58 -1.82
CA ALA A 159 -3.85 10.58 -2.41
C ALA A 159 -2.39 11.06 -2.43
N GLY A 160 -2.16 12.34 -2.73
CA GLY A 160 -0.83 12.94 -2.69
C GLY A 160 -0.20 12.90 -1.30
N ARG A 161 -0.98 13.26 -0.25
CA ARG A 161 -0.53 13.15 1.14
C ARG A 161 -0.26 11.69 1.54
N LEU A 162 -1.11 10.75 1.10
CA LEU A 162 -0.92 9.34 1.38
C LEU A 162 0.45 8.85 0.88
N VAL A 163 0.87 9.25 -0.33
CA VAL A 163 2.14 8.83 -0.94
C VAL A 163 3.34 9.15 -0.04
N VAL A 164 3.38 10.36 0.55
CA VAL A 164 4.53 10.86 1.31
C VAL A 164 4.39 10.77 2.82
N ARG A 165 3.28 10.22 3.35
CA ARG A 165 2.99 10.27 4.79
C ARG A 165 4.07 9.67 5.70
N PHE A 166 4.94 8.82 5.17
CA PHE A 166 6.04 8.19 5.92
C PHE A 166 7.42 8.69 5.52
N SER A 167 7.56 9.65 4.60
CA SER A 167 8.88 10.07 4.10
C SER A 167 9.66 10.99 5.05
N GLY A 168 9.06 11.36 6.19
CA GLY A 168 9.58 12.40 7.09
C GLY A 168 9.50 13.81 6.49
N SER A 169 8.88 13.96 5.31
CA SER A 169 8.57 15.24 4.70
C SER A 169 7.27 15.78 5.31
N ASP A 170 7.16 17.11 5.42
CA ASP A 170 5.91 17.74 5.82
C ASP A 170 4.82 17.41 4.78
N PRO A 171 3.72 16.72 5.15
CA PRO A 171 2.67 16.34 4.20
C PRO A 171 1.92 17.53 3.60
N ASP A 172 2.08 18.74 4.18
CA ASP A 172 1.49 19.98 3.65
C ASP A 172 2.36 20.63 2.56
N GLN A 173 3.54 20.07 2.24
CA GLN A 173 4.26 20.44 1.03
C GLN A 173 3.60 19.78 -0.19
N PRO A 174 3.16 20.55 -1.20
CA PRO A 174 2.63 19.97 -2.42
C PRO A 174 3.69 19.08 -3.05
N LEU A 175 3.28 17.91 -3.56
CA LEU A 175 4.10 17.05 -4.40
C LEU A 175 4.61 17.88 -5.58
N SER A 176 5.80 18.49 -5.44
CA SER A 176 6.46 19.13 -6.56
C SER A 176 6.70 18.06 -7.63
N ASP A 177 6.51 18.43 -8.89
CA ASP A 177 6.68 17.64 -10.13
C ASP A 177 8.09 17.00 -10.26
N SER A 178 8.45 16.17 -9.29
CA SER A 178 9.58 15.25 -9.30
C SER A 178 9.06 13.93 -9.85
N ALA A 179 8.45 14.04 -11.03
CA ALA A 179 8.27 12.95 -11.95
C ALA A 179 9.64 12.57 -12.51
N ASP A 180 10.48 11.95 -11.68
CA ASP A 180 11.44 10.97 -12.20
C ASP A 180 10.61 9.77 -12.64
N ARG A 181 10.09 9.92 -13.87
CA ARG A 181 9.51 8.86 -14.65
C ARG A 181 10.57 7.79 -14.77
N VAL A 182 10.30 6.63 -14.19
CA VAL A 182 10.89 5.38 -14.70
C VAL A 182 10.42 5.24 -16.15
N THR A 183 11.26 5.67 -17.08
CA THR A 183 11.21 5.33 -18.51
C THR A 183 12.11 4.15 -18.79
#